data_AF-A0A1X2A6H1-F1
#
_entry.id   AF-A0A1X2A6H1-F1
#
_cell.length_a   1.000
_cell.length_b   1.000
_cell.length_c   1.000
_cell.angle_alpha   90.00
_cell.angle_beta   90.00
_cell.angle_gamma   90.00
#
_symmetry.space_group_name_H-M   'P 1'
#
loop_
_entity.id
_entity.type
_entity.pdbx_description
1 polymer ?
#
loop_
_entity_poly.entity_id
_entity_poly.type
_entity_poly.pdbx_seq_one_letter_code
_entity_poly.pdbx_strand_id
1 'polypeptide(L)' 'MRQRGLRPIQIWVPDVNAPEFVRVAHQQSALVAASEQDRDDQAFVDAVSVDWDDGT' A
#
# COMPACT_ATOMS: atom_id res chain seq x y z
N MET A 1 -11.20 -11.17 -17.28
CA MET A 1 -10.01 -10.29 -17.28
C MET A 1 -9.29 -10.14 -18.62
N ARG A 2 -9.41 -11.05 -19.60
CA ARG A 2 -8.87 -10.85 -20.98
C ARG A 2 -9.75 -9.97 -21.91
N GLN A 3 -10.88 -9.47 -21.43
CA GLN A 3 -11.87 -8.74 -22.24
C GLN A 3 -11.76 -7.20 -22.17
N ARG A 4 -10.80 -6.66 -21.39
CA ARG A 4 -10.63 -5.20 -21.20
C ARG A 4 -9.31 -4.62 -21.76
N GLY A 5 -8.63 -5.33 -22.67
CA GLY A 5 -7.43 -4.79 -23.35
C GLY A 5 -6.17 -4.63 -22.48
N LEU A 6 -6.16 -5.11 -21.24
CA LEU A 6 -4.98 -5.07 -20.38
C LEU A 6 -3.95 -6.12 -20.83
N ARG A 7 -2.72 -5.67 -21.11
CA ARG A 7 -1.57 -6.55 -21.39
C ARG A 7 -0.80 -6.81 -20.09
N PRO A 8 -0.50 -8.07 -19.74
CA PRO A 8 0.31 -8.36 -18.57
C PRO A 8 1.73 -7.81 -18.76
N ILE A 9 2.23 -7.07 -17.76
CA ILE A 9 3.64 -6.69 -17.65
C ILE A 9 4.26 -7.45 -16.48
N GLN A 10 5.49 -7.92 -16.67
CA GLN A 10 6.29 -8.48 -15.57
C GLN A 10 7.24 -7.39 -15.08
N ILE A 11 7.19 -7.14 -13.78
CA ILE A 11 8.11 -6.27 -13.05
C ILE A 11 8.82 -7.11 -12.00
N TRP A 12 10.10 -6.82 -11.78
CA TRP A 12 10.85 -7.45 -10.70
C TRP A 12 10.61 -6.67 -9.42
N VAL A 13 10.10 -7.36 -8.40
CA VAL A 13 9.85 -6.80 -7.07
C VAL A 13 10.99 -7.27 -6.15
N PRO A 14 11.54 -6.41 -5.28
CA PRO A 14 12.51 -6.83 -4.27
C PRO A 14 11.93 -7.91 -3.35
N ASP A 15 12.81 -8.75 -2.79
CA ASP A 15 12.39 -9.73 -1.79
C ASP A 15 11.90 -9.02 -0.53
N VAL A 16 10.59 -9.02 -0.34
CA VAL A 16 9.91 -8.38 0.79
C VAL A 16 10.20 -9.05 2.14
N ASN A 17 10.78 -10.25 2.14
CA ASN A 17 11.18 -10.97 3.35
C ASN A 17 12.64 -10.71 3.74
N ALA A 18 13.41 -10.02 2.89
CA ALA A 18 14.78 -9.68 3.22
C ALA A 18 14.81 -8.79 4.49
N PRO A 19 15.65 -9.10 5.50
CA PRO A 19 15.70 -8.34 6.75
C PRO A 19 15.98 -6.84 6.55
N GLU A 20 16.75 -6.51 5.51
CA GLU A 20 17.06 -5.13 5.15
C GLU A 20 15.82 -4.40 4.60
N PHE A 21 15.02 -5.06 3.76
CA PHE A 21 13.76 -4.52 3.26
C PHE A 21 12.81 -4.23 4.44
N VAL A 22 12.63 -5.20 5.34
CA VAL A 22 11.78 -5.04 6.53
C VAL A 22 12.23 -3.85 7.38
N ARG A 23 13.53 -3.70 7.62
CA ARG A 23 14.10 -2.59 8.40
C ARG A 23 13.82 -1.24 7.74
N VAL A 24 14.07 -1.11 6.44
CA VAL A 24 13.87 0.15 5.71
C VAL A 24 12.39 0.48 5.58
N ALA A 25 11.55 -0.52 5.27
CA ALA A 25 10.10 -0.35 5.22
C ALA A 25 9.56 0.16 6.55
N HIS A 26 9.96 -0.45 7.67
CA HIS A 26 9.55 0.01 8.99
C HIS A 26 10.02 1.44 9.28
N GLN A 27 11.28 1.77 8.95
CA GLN A 27 11.81 3.12 9.14
C GLN A 27 11.04 4.16 8.31
N GLN A 28 10.76 3.87 7.04
CA GLN A 28 10.04 4.77 6.15
C GLN A 28 8.58 4.94 6.59
N SER A 29 7.90 3.86 6.97
CA SER A 29 6.55 3.93 7.50
C SER A 29 6.47 4.81 8.74
N ALA A 30 7.44 4.69 9.66
CA ALA A 30 7.49 5.54 10.85
C ALA A 30 7.72 7.02 10.51
N LEU A 31 8.51 7.34 9.48
CA LEU A 31 8.71 8.72 9.02
C LEU A 31 7.45 9.30 8.38
N VAL A 32 6.71 8.50 7.61
CA VAL A 32 5.43 8.91 7.02
C VAL A 32 4.40 9.17 8.13
N ALA A 33 4.30 8.28 9.11
CA ALA A 33 3.39 8.45 10.24
C ALA A 33 3.72 9.67 11.12
N ALA A 34 4.98 10.09 11.15
CA ALA A 34 5.40 11.31 11.85
C ALA A 34 5.27 12.58 11.00
N SER A 35 4.85 12.47 9.73
CA SER A 35 4.67 13.60 8.82
C SER A 35 3.49 14.47 9.25
N GLU A 36 3.59 15.77 9.00
CA GLU A 36 2.48 16.71 9.22
C GLU A 36 1.22 16.34 8.42
N GLN A 37 1.44 15.67 7.27
CA GLN A 37 0.40 15.23 6.34
C GLN A 37 -0.34 13.95 6.78
N ASP A 38 0.19 13.21 7.76
CA ASP A 38 -0.32 11.87 8.15
C ASP A 38 -1.83 11.88 8.45
N ARG A 39 -2.32 12.91 9.16
CA ARG A 39 -3.74 13.02 9.50
C ARG A 39 -4.63 13.23 8.29
N ASP A 40 -4.20 14.03 7.33
CA ASP A 40 -5.00 14.32 6.13
C ASP A 40 -4.98 13.12 5.19
N ASP A 41 -3.83 12.43 5.06
CA ASP A 41 -3.69 11.20 4.30
C ASP A 41 -4.55 10.07 4.90
N GLN A 42 -4.52 9.90 6.23
CA GLN A 42 -5.35 8.92 6.93
C GLN A 42 -6.85 9.25 6.78
N ALA A 43 -7.25 10.52 6.92
CA ALA A 43 -8.65 10.92 6.74
C ALA A 43 -9.15 10.67 5.30
N PHE A 44 -8.30 10.85 4.30
CA PHE A 44 -8.62 10.50 2.92
C PHE A 44 -8.80 8.98 2.75
N VAL A 45 -7.87 8.18 3.27
CA VAL A 45 -7.94 6.71 3.21
C VAL A 45 -9.22 6.21 3.86
N ASP A 46 -9.57 6.72 5.03
CA ASP A 46 -10.80 6.36 5.75
C ASP A 46 -12.05 6.73 4.94
N ALA A 47 -12.05 7.89 4.28
CA ALA A 47 -13.19 8.35 3.48
C ALA A 47 -13.42 7.54 2.19
N VAL A 48 -12.36 6.95 1.62
CA VAL A 48 -12.44 6.12 0.39
C VAL A 48 -12.48 4.62 0.68
N SER A 49 -12.17 4.21 1.91
CA SER A 49 -12.25 2.82 2.34
C SER A 49 -13.71 2.39 2.41
N VAL A 50 -14.06 1.40 1.58
CA VAL A 50 -15.32 0.66 1.74
C VAL A 50 -15.07 -0.47 2.73
N ASP A 51 -16.06 -0.75 3.58
CA ASP A 51 -15.99 -1.89 4.48
C ASP A 51 -15.96 -3.16 3.62
N TRP A 52 -14.88 -3.93 3.70
CA TRP A 52 -14.69 -5.13 2.89
C TRP A 52 -15.49 -6.34 3.43
N ASP A 53 -16.25 -6.14 4.52
CA ASP A 53 -17.02 -7.19 5.21
C ASP A 53 -18.43 -7.44 4.65
N ASP A 54 -18.80 -6.87 3.49
CA ASP A 54 -20.05 -7.22 2.78
C ASP A 54 -19.91 -8.52 1.96
N GLY A 55 -19.42 -9.56 2.63
CA GLY A 55 -19.23 -10.91 2.11
C GLY A 55 -20.13 -11.94 2.79
N THR A 56 -21.46 -11.73 2.74
CA THR A 56 -22.46 -12.81 2.97
C THR A 56 -23.02 -13.31 1.66
#